data_AF-A0A0C1K0H0-F1
#
_entry.id   AF-A0A0C1K0H0-F1
#
_cell.length_a   1.000
_cell.length_b   1.000
_cell.length_c   1.000
_cell.angle_alpha   90.00
_cell.angle_beta   90.00
_cell.angle_gamma   90.00
#
_symmetry.space_group_name_H-M   'P 1'
#
loop_
_entity.id
_entity.type
_entity.pdbx_description
1 polymer ?
#
loop_
_entity_poly.entity_id
_entity_poly.type
_entity_poly.pdbx_seq_one_letter_code
_entity_poly.pdbx_strand_id
1 'polypeptide(L)' 'MSNNQLTTIPAEIGQLSQLWSLDLTNNQIFTFPSAIGRLSQL' A
#
# COMPACT_ATOMS: atom_id res chain seq x y z
N MET A 1 -1.91 -16.70 12.17
CA MET A 1 -2.12 -15.91 10.95
C MET A 1 -2.87 -14.66 11.33
N SER A 2 -2.20 -13.52 11.30
CA SER A 2 -2.80 -12.23 11.66
C SER A 2 -3.35 -11.63 10.37
N ASN A 3 -4.66 -11.74 10.16
CA ASN A 3 -5.34 -10.98 9.11
C ASN A 3 -5.31 -9.51 9.54
N ASN A 4 -4.46 -8.71 8.91
CA ASN A 4 -4.50 -7.27 9.12
C ASN A 4 -5.76 -6.77 8.40
N GLN A 5 -6.71 -6.24 9.16
CA GLN A 5 -7.99 -5.76 8.62
C GLN A 5 -7.84 -4.37 7.97
N LEU A 6 -6.68 -4.09 7.36
CA LEU A 6 -6.50 -2.85 6.61
C LEU A 6 -7.42 -2.91 5.40
N THR A 7 -8.40 -2.00 5.38
CA THR A 7 -9.35 -1.82 4.29
C THR A 7 -8.91 -0.73 3.32
N THR A 8 -8.01 0.15 3.77
CA THR A 8 -7.46 1.27 3.01
C THR A 8 -5.95 1.38 3.23
N ILE A 9 -5.24 1.81 2.19
CA ILE A 9 -3.82 2.16 2.30
C ILE A 9 -3.71 3.69 2.48
N PRO A 10 -2.93 4.17 3.46
CA PRO A 10 -2.64 5.59 3.62
C PRO A 10 -1.96 6.19 2.39
N ALA A 11 -2.33 7.43 2.02
CA ALA A 11 -1.76 8.10 0.84
C ALA A 11 -0.27 8.43 1.01
N GLU A 12 0.20 8.49 2.25
CA GLU A 12 1.59 8.68 2.65
C GLU A 12 2.51 7.58 2.12
N ILE A 13 1.99 6.38 1.82
CA ILE A 13 2.76 5.28 1.21
C ILE A 13 3.42 5.71 -0.11
N GLY A 14 2.77 6.58 -0.89
CA GLY A 14 3.28 7.08 -2.17
C GLY A 14 4.40 8.11 -2.04
N GLN A 15 4.75 8.50 -0.82
CA GLN A 15 5.91 9.36 -0.53
C GLN A 15 7.15 8.55 -0.14
N LEU A 16 7.01 7.23 0.05
CA LEU A 16 8.12 6.34 0.37
C LEU A 16 8.95 6.09 -0.90
N SER A 17 9.93 6.95 -1.14
CA SER A 17 10.83 6.92 -2.31
C SER A 17 11.77 5.71 -2.36
N GLN A 18 11.88 4.94 -1.28
CA GLN A 18 12.71 3.73 -1.20
C GLN A 18 11.89 2.44 -1.06
N LEU A 19 10.57 2.52 -1.24
CA LEU A 19 9.69 1.36 -1.13
C LEU A 19 9.81 0.51 -2.41
N TRP A 20 10.60 -0.56 -2.33
CA TRP A 20 10.81 -1.50 -3.44
C TRP A 20 9.76 -2.62 -3.48
N SER A 21 9.19 -2.97 -2.33
CA SER A 21 8.20 -4.04 -2.20
C SER A 21 7.29 -3.75 -1.01
N LEU A 22 5.99 -3.91 -1.23
CA LEU A 22 4.96 -3.77 -0.21
C LEU A 22 4.09 -5.02 -0.23
N ASP A 23 4.25 -5.87 0.78
CA ASP A 23 3.42 -7.06 0.93
C ASP A 23 2.15 -6.71 1.70
N LEU A 24 1.01 -6.88 1.02
CA LEU A 24 -0.32 -6.64 1.55
C LEU A 24 -1.15 -7.92 1.60
N THR A 25 -0.52 -9.08 1.41
CA THR A 25 -1.18 -10.37 1.44
C THR A 25 -1.86 -10.56 2.80
N ASN A 26 -3.11 -11.03 2.79
CA ASN A 26 -4.00 -11.12 3.96
C ASN A 26 -4.51 -9.79 4.55
N ASN A 27 -4.59 -8.74 3.72
CA ASN A 27 -5.39 -7.55 4.02
C ASN A 27 -6.69 -7.52 3.21
N GLN A 28 -7.68 -6.75 3.68
CA GLN A 28 -8.98 -6.58 3.03
C GLN A 28 -9.04 -5.25 2.26
N ILE A 29 -7.94 -4.88 1.61
CA ILE A 29 -7.79 -3.57 0.98
C ILE A 29 -8.73 -3.50 -0.22
N PHE A 30 -9.73 -2.64 -0.11
CA PHE A 30 -10.69 -2.37 -1.17
C PHE A 30 -10.31 -1.11 -1.95
N THR A 31 -9.55 -0.21 -1.31
CA THR A 31 -9.24 1.12 -1.84
C THR A 31 -7.74 1.39 -1.83
N PHE A 32 -7.19 1.64 -3.01
CA PHE A 32 -5.82 2.11 -3.18
C PHE A 32 -5.81 3.63 -3.41
N PRO A 33 -4.95 4.40 -2.72
CA PRO A 33 -4.83 5.83 -2.94
C PRO A 33 -4.18 6.10 -4.31
N SER A 34 -4.57 7.21 -4.95
CA SER A 34 -3.94 7.69 -6.19
C SER A 34 -2.44 7.93 -6.04
N ALA A 35 -1.97 8.19 -4.81
CA ALA A 35 -0.57 8.32 -4.46
C ALA A 35 0.26 7.06 -4.77
N ILE A 36 -0.35 5.87 -4.89
CA ILE A 36 0.38 4.65 -5.26
C ILE A 36 0.94 4.72 -6.69
N GLY A 37 0.30 5.51 -7.59
CA GLY A 37 0.84 5.79 -8.92
C GLY A 37 2.11 6.65 -8.92
N ARG A 38 2.43 7.30 -7.78
CA ARG A 38 3.72 8.02 -7.59
C ARG A 38 4.86 7.06 -7.27
N LEU A 39 4.58 5.80 -6.90
CA LEU A 39 5.56 4.74 -6.80
C LEU A 39 5.97 4.23 -8.20
N SER A 40 6.26 5.15 -9.12
CA SER A 40 6.65 4.91 -10.52
C SER A 40 7.98 4.14 -10.69
N GLN A 41 8.51 3.58 -9.61
CA GLN A 41 9.74 2.80 -9.56
C GLN A 41 9.52 1.34 -9.11
N LEU A 42 8.25 0.93 -8.90
CA LEU A 42 7.85 -0.46 -8.64
C LEU A 42 7.76 -1.29 -9.93
#